data_AF-D8FEW6-F1
#
_entry.id   AF-D8FEW6-F1
#
_cell.length_a   1.000
_cell.length_b   1.000
_cell.length_c   1.000
_cell.angle_alpha   90.00
_cell.angle_beta   90.00
_cell.angle_gamma   90.00
#
_symmetry.space_group_name_H-M   'P 1'
#
loop_
_entity.id
_entity.type
_entity.pdbx_description
1 polymer ?
#
loop_
_entity_poly.entity_id
_entity_poly.type
_entity_poly.pdbx_seq_one_letter_code
_entity_poly.pdbx_strand_id
1 'polypeptide(L)'
;MAKTRINVSLDKDLAEFARVFAAENRISVADMVNQYLLALKRRVEGEQMASIFAHPAFEKAMKEVQRRLSDGTAEWHSYEEVFKD
;
A
#
# COMPACT_ATOMS: atom_id res chain seq x y z
N MET A 1 0.06 -7.78 14.33
CA MET A 1 -0.87 -7.97 13.19
C MET A 1 -1.52 -9.34 13.30
N ALA A 2 -2.85 -9.41 13.20
CA ALA A 2 -3.56 -10.68 13.18
C ALA A 2 -3.20 -11.44 11.88
N LYS A 3 -2.84 -12.72 11.99
CA LYS A 3 -2.55 -13.57 10.83
C LYS A 3 -3.85 -14.24 10.38
N THR A 4 -4.19 -14.09 9.10
CA THR A 4 -5.32 -14.79 8.48
C THR A 4 -4.80 -15.95 7.62
N ARG A 5 -5.47 -17.10 7.68
CA ARG A 5 -5.11 -18.27 6.85
C ARG A 5 -5.88 -18.23 5.53
N ILE A 6 -5.17 -18.45 4.42
CA ILE A 6 -5.74 -18.66 3.09
C ILE A 6 -5.40 -20.09 2.68
N ASN A 7 -6.39 -20.87 2.25
CA ASN A 7 -6.19 -22.20 1.69
C ASN A 7 -6.31 -22.13 0.17
N VAL A 8 -5.32 -22.65 -0.54
CA VAL A 8 -5.27 -22.64 -2.01
C VAL A 8 -4.96 -24.05 -2.50
N SER A 9 -5.76 -24.53 -3.45
CA SER A 9 -5.47 -25.76 -4.17
C SER A 9 -4.58 -25.43 -5.37
N LEU A 10 -3.48 -26.16 -5.51
CA LEU A 10 -2.56 -26.04 -6.63
C LEU A 10 -2.43 -27.39 -7.31
N ASP A 11 -2.13 -27.37 -8.60
CA ASP A 11 -1.66 -28.56 -9.29
C ASP A 11 -0.42 -29.13 -8.57
N LYS A 12 -0.29 -30.47 -8.59
CA LYS A 12 0.75 -31.17 -7.84
C LYS A 12 2.15 -30.76 -8.29
N ASP A 13 2.38 -30.67 -9.60
CA ASP A 13 3.69 -30.37 -10.16
C ASP A 13 4.04 -28.91 -9.86
N LEU A 14 3.06 -28.01 -9.93
CA LEU A 14 3.23 -26.61 -9.55
C LEU A 14 3.54 -26.44 -8.05
N ALA A 15 2.88 -27.21 -7.19
CA ALA A 15 3.14 -27.18 -5.74
C ALA A 15 4.53 -27.73 -5.39
N GLU A 16 5.01 -28.72 -6.12
CA GLU A 16 6.36 -29.26 -5.98
C GLU A 16 7.41 -28.25 -6.46
N PHE A 17 7.22 -27.68 -7.64
CA PHE A 17 8.07 -26.59 -8.15
C PHE A 17 8.16 -25.43 -7.17
N ALA A 18 7.02 -24.92 -6.68
CA ALA A 18 6.99 -23.78 -5.75
C ALA A 18 7.76 -24.08 -4.45
N ARG A 19 7.70 -25.32 -3.95
CA ARG A 19 8.44 -25.75 -2.76
C ARG A 19 9.94 -25.76 -3.01
N VAL A 20 10.40 -26.34 -4.12
CA VAL A 20 11.82 -26.38 -4.49
C VAL A 20 12.36 -24.97 -4.68
N PHE A 21 11.67 -24.15 -5.47
CA PHE A 21 12.05 -22.77 -5.72
C PHE A 21 12.16 -21.95 -4.42
N ALA A 22 11.17 -22.08 -3.53
CA ALA A 22 11.19 -21.37 -2.26
C ALA A 22 12.38 -21.80 -1.39
N ALA A 23 12.65 -23.12 -1.31
CA ALA A 23 13.78 -23.66 -0.57
C ALA A 23 15.13 -23.18 -1.09
N GLU A 24 15.33 -23.17 -2.42
CA GLU A 24 16.55 -22.65 -3.06
C GLU A 24 16.80 -21.18 -2.71
N ASN A 25 15.73 -20.39 -2.61
CA ASN A 25 15.77 -18.98 -2.25
C ASN A 25 15.71 -18.73 -0.73
N ARG A 26 15.72 -19.78 0.10
CA ARG A 26 15.63 -19.71 1.58
C ARG A 26 14.40 -18.95 2.09
N ILE A 27 13.29 -19.09 1.39
CA ILE A 27 11.99 -18.53 1.75
C ILE A 27 10.94 -19.64 1.82
N SER A 28 9.76 -19.33 2.36
CA SER A 28 8.61 -20.23 2.27
C SER A 28 7.72 -19.89 1.06
N VAL A 29 6.90 -20.86 0.62
CA VAL A 29 5.85 -20.61 -0.39
C VAL A 29 4.90 -19.51 0.07
N ALA A 30 4.60 -19.45 1.37
CA ALA A 30 3.79 -18.39 1.95
C ALA A 30 4.45 -17.01 1.80
N ASP A 31 5.77 -16.90 1.97
CA ASP A 31 6.49 -15.64 1.77
C ASP A 31 6.39 -15.19 0.32
N MET A 32 6.58 -16.10 -0.63
CA MET A 32 6.46 -15.82 -2.06
C MET A 32 5.05 -15.30 -2.42
N VAL A 33 4.01 -15.99 -1.96
CA VAL A 33 2.60 -15.58 -2.18
C VAL A 33 2.33 -14.23 -1.52
N ASN A 34 2.78 -14.02 -0.29
CA ASN A 34 2.62 -12.75 0.41
C ASN A 34 3.28 -11.60 -0.35
N GLN A 35 4.52 -11.77 -0.82
CA GLN A 35 5.22 -10.73 -1.57
C GLN A 35 4.53 -10.41 -2.90
N TYR A 36 4.05 -11.42 -3.62
CA TYR A 36 3.28 -11.21 -4.84
C TYR A 36 1.99 -10.42 -4.57
N LEU A 37 1.21 -10.82 -3.56
CA LEU A 37 -0.03 -10.13 -3.20
C LEU A 37 0.22 -8.71 -2.70
N LEU A 38 1.32 -8.48 -1.97
CA LEU A 38 1.73 -7.14 -1.55
C LEU A 38 2.09 -6.25 -2.74
N ALA A 39 2.84 -6.78 -3.71
CA ALA A 39 3.19 -6.05 -4.93
C ALA A 39 1.92 -5.69 -5.73
N LEU A 40 0.98 -6.64 -5.86
CA LEU A 40 -0.29 -6.41 -6.53
C LEU A 40 -1.14 -5.34 -5.82
N LYS A 41 -1.28 -5.44 -4.49
CA LYS A 41 -2.00 -4.45 -3.68
C LYS A 41 -1.43 -3.06 -3.87
N ARG A 42 -0.10 -2.91 -3.77
CA ARG A 42 0.57 -1.61 -3.94
C ARG A 42 0.36 -1.02 -5.32
N ARG A 43 0.35 -1.85 -6.36
CA ARG A 43 0.07 -1.39 -7.73
C ARG A 43 -1.36 -0.87 -7.85
N VAL A 44 -2.35 -1.65 -7.40
CA VAL A 44 -3.77 -1.24 -7.46
C VAL A 44 -4.01 0.01 -6.62
N GLU A 45 -3.42 0.11 -5.43
CA GLU A 45 -3.49 1.32 -4.60
C GLU A 45 -2.82 2.50 -5.29
N GLY A 46 -1.68 2.31 -5.94
CA GLY A 46 -1.01 3.35 -6.73
C GLY A 46 -1.86 3.85 -7.90
N GLU A 47 -2.53 2.95 -8.63
CA GLU A 47 -3.46 3.29 -9.71
C GLU A 47 -4.68 4.07 -9.19
N GLN A 48 -5.23 3.69 -8.03
CA GLN A 48 -6.29 4.46 -7.37
C GLN A 48 -5.79 5.85 -6.94
N MET A 49 -4.61 5.94 -6.32
CA MET A 49 -4.02 7.21 -5.90
C MET A 49 -3.72 8.13 -7.08
N ALA A 50 -3.37 7.59 -8.26
CA ALA A 50 -3.14 8.41 -9.45
C ALA A 50 -4.37 9.25 -9.83
N SER A 51 -5.59 8.71 -9.65
CA SER A 51 -6.82 9.46 -9.88
C SER A 51 -7.02 10.62 -8.89
N ILE A 52 -6.63 10.41 -7.62
CA ILE A 52 -6.69 11.44 -6.57
C ILE A 52 -5.66 12.53 -6.86
N PHE A 53 -4.42 12.15 -7.20
CA PHE A 53 -3.35 13.10 -7.52
C PHE A 53 -3.61 13.89 -8.80
N ALA A 54 -4.32 13.31 -9.77
CA ALA A 54 -4.74 14.01 -10.98
C ALA A 54 -5.93 14.98 -10.75
N HIS A 55 -6.58 14.93 -9.59
CA HIS A 55 -7.74 15.77 -9.32
C HIS A 55 -7.32 17.24 -9.08
N PRO A 56 -7.88 18.22 -9.81
CA PRO A 56 -7.45 19.63 -9.69
C PRO A 56 -7.60 20.21 -8.28
N ALA A 57 -8.60 19.76 -7.52
CA ALA A 57 -8.76 20.18 -6.13
C ALA A 57 -7.59 19.73 -5.23
N PHE A 58 -7.02 18.54 -5.49
CA PHE A 58 -5.86 18.06 -4.76
C PHE A 58 -4.63 18.90 -5.08
N GLU A 59 -4.36 19.16 -6.37
CA GLU A 59 -3.26 20.03 -6.79
C GLU A 59 -3.38 21.44 -6.19
N LYS A 60 -4.58 22.01 -6.21
CA LYS A 60 -4.86 23.33 -5.63
C LYS A 60 -4.59 23.35 -4.12
N ALA A 61 -5.09 22.36 -3.39
CA ALA A 61 -4.87 22.24 -1.95
C ALA A 61 -3.38 22.09 -1.62
N MET A 62 -2.65 21.27 -2.37
CA MET A 62 -1.20 21.09 -2.17
C MET A 62 -0.42 22.37 -2.42
N LYS A 63 -0.72 23.11 -3.49
CA LYS A 63 -0.11 24.42 -3.78
C LYS A 63 -0.39 25.44 -2.67
N GLU A 64 -1.61 25.46 -2.16
CA GLU A 64 -2.00 26.33 -1.05
C GLU A 64 -1.25 26.01 0.23
N VAL A 65 -1.17 24.73 0.60
CA VAL A 65 -0.41 24.26 1.76
C VAL A 65 1.08 24.59 1.61
N GLN A 66 1.68 24.32 0.44
CA GLN A 66 3.08 24.64 0.17
C GLN A 66 3.35 26.14 0.31
N ARG A 67 2.45 26.99 -0.21
CA ARG A 67 2.53 28.45 -0.06
C ARG A 67 2.49 28.85 1.41
N ARG A 68 1.50 28.36 2.18
CA ARG A 68 1.36 28.69 3.61
C ARG A 68 2.58 28.27 4.43
N LEU A 69 3.15 27.10 4.14
CA LEU A 69 4.37 26.63 4.80
C LEU A 69 5.57 27.52 4.45
N SER A 70 5.71 27.92 3.18
CA SER A 70 6.80 28.79 2.72
C SER A 70 6.69 30.21 3.30
N ASP A 71 5.48 30.73 3.40
CA ASP A 71 5.16 32.06 3.94
C ASP A 71 5.17 32.08 5.49
N GLY A 72 5.33 30.93 6.15
CA GLY A 72 5.28 30.82 7.61
C GLY A 72 3.89 31.04 8.22
N THR A 73 2.83 30.91 7.42
CA THR A 73 1.40 31.14 7.80
C THR A 73 0.62 29.83 7.98
N ALA A 74 1.32 28.70 8.03
CA ALA A 74 0.73 27.41 8.34
C ALA A 74 0.47 27.30 9.85
N GLU A 75 -0.74 26.89 10.21
CA GLU A 75 -1.13 26.61 11.58
C GLU A 75 -1.23 25.09 11.77
N TRP A 76 -0.71 24.61 12.90
CA TRP A 76 -0.84 23.21 13.28
C TRP A 76 -2.05 23.07 14.19
N HIS A 77 -2.95 22.17 13.80
CA HIS A 77 -4.11 21.81 14.62
C HIS A 77 -3.92 20.38 15.16
N SER A 78 -4.35 20.17 16.39
CA SER A 78 -4.48 18.85 16.99
C SER A 78 -5.62 18.07 16.35
N TYR A 79 -5.61 16.75 16.51
CA TYR A 79 -6.67 15.88 15.99
C TYR A 79 -8.05 16.29 16.52
N GLU A 80 -8.13 16.62 17.81
CA GLU A 80 -9.40 17.02 18.44
C GLU A 80 -9.94 18.35 17.89
N GLU A 81 -9.07 19.30 17.55
CA GLU A 81 -9.51 20.59 16.98
C GLU A 81 -10.09 20.47 15.57
N VAL A 82 -9.70 19.44 14.81
CA VAL A 82 -10.12 19.27 13.42
C VAL A 82 -11.28 18.29 13.26
N PHE A 83 -11.35 17.26 14.12
CA PHE A 83 -12.22 16.09 13.89
C PHE A 83 -13.21 15.80 15.02
N LYS A 84 -13.30 16.66 16.03
CA LYS A 84 -14.30 16.53 17.09
C LYS A 84 -15.50 17.40 16.73
N ASP A 85 -16.67 16.77 16.62
CA ASP A 85 -17.97 17.44 16.39
C ASP A 85 -18.33 18.41 17.54
#